data_AF-A0A151E9X2-F1
#
_entry.id   AF-A0A151E9X2-F1
#
_cell.length_a   1.000
_cell.length_b   1.000
_cell.length_c   1.000
_cell.angle_alpha   90.00
_cell.angle_beta   90.00
_cell.angle_gamma   90.00
#
_symmetry.space_group_name_H-M   'P 1'
#
loop_
_entity.id
_entity.type
_entity.pdbx_description
1 polymer ?
#
loop_
_entity_poly.entity_id
_entity_poly.type
_entity_poly.pdbx_seq_one_letter_code
_entity_poly.pdbx_strand_id
1 'polypeptide(L)'
;MGAIIYPTKVDLEKPVPYDSLETALKKAAKDMKWELKVKDTYEKRYQLGSVKEVERHWSTEINVKKFGLPMHKINIYDKDHPERFYIRAGLWWNTLAPKKKVMQYLSLVSQYLPQKA
;
A
#
# COMPACT_ATOMS: atom_id res chain seq x y z
N MET A 1 4.83 25.29 -11.71
CA MET A 1 5.37 24.75 -10.45
C MET A 1 4.63 23.44 -10.15
N GLY A 2 5.31 22.29 -10.25
CA GLY A 2 4.69 21.00 -10.01
C GLY A 2 4.47 20.77 -8.51
N ALA A 3 3.23 20.51 -8.10
CA ALA A 3 2.96 20.09 -6.74
C ALA A 3 3.60 18.71 -6.50
N ILE A 4 4.60 18.65 -5.63
CA ILE A 4 5.14 17.38 -5.14
C ILE A 4 4.06 16.79 -4.23
N ILE A 5 3.25 15.88 -4.79
CA ILE A 5 2.26 15.13 -4.01
C ILE A 5 3.03 14.08 -3.20
N TYR A 6 3.34 14.41 -1.95
CA TYR A 6 3.92 13.45 -1.02
C TYR A 6 2.88 12.35 -0.71
N PRO A 7 3.30 11.07 -0.69
CA PRO A 7 2.43 10.00 -0.25
C PRO A 7 1.96 10.27 1.19
N THR A 8 0.67 10.03 1.47
CA THR A 8 0.15 10.13 2.83
C THR A 8 0.57 8.90 3.61
N LYS A 9 1.30 9.12 4.71
CA LYS A 9 1.68 8.07 5.65
C LYS A 9 0.46 7.62 6.44
N VAL A 10 0.25 6.32 6.55
CA VAL A 10 -0.78 5.69 7.38
C VAL A 10 -0.06 4.82 8.39
N ASP A 11 -0.12 5.26 9.65
CA ASP A 11 0.44 4.52 10.78
C ASP A 11 -0.58 3.51 11.29
N LEU A 12 -0.11 2.29 11.59
CA LEU A 12 -0.89 1.25 12.23
C LEU A 12 -0.68 1.36 13.75
N GLU A 13 -1.74 1.16 14.53
CA GLU A 13 -1.65 1.23 16.00
C GLU A 13 -0.69 0.18 16.58
N LYS A 14 -0.57 -0.96 15.88
CA LYS A 14 0.35 -2.04 16.20
C LYS A 14 0.88 -2.70 14.92
N PRO A 15 2.09 -3.29 14.95
CA PRO A 15 2.56 -4.11 13.84
C PRO A 15 1.59 -5.26 13.59
N VAL A 16 1.24 -5.49 12.32
CA VAL A 16 0.35 -6.58 11.91
C VAL A 16 1.07 -7.47 10.90
N PRO A 17 0.78 -8.78 10.86
CA PRO A 17 1.29 -9.64 9.79
C PRO A 17 0.87 -9.11 8.42
N TYR A 18 1.81 -9.07 7.47
CA TYR A 18 1.55 -8.56 6.13
C TYR A 18 0.35 -9.23 5.45
N ASP A 19 0.20 -10.56 5.58
CA ASP A 19 -0.93 -11.29 4.98
C ASP A 19 -2.29 -10.81 5.52
N SER A 20 -2.33 -10.42 6.79
CA SER A 20 -3.54 -9.86 7.41
C SER A 20 -3.84 -8.47 6.87
N LEU A 21 -2.82 -7.63 6.73
CA LEU A 21 -2.95 -6.31 6.11
C LEU A 21 -3.38 -6.41 4.65
N GLU A 22 -2.73 -7.26 3.85
CA GLU A 22 -3.09 -7.48 2.45
C GLU A 22 -4.53 -7.98 2.31
N THR A 23 -4.95 -8.92 3.17
CA THR A 23 -6.33 -9.42 3.20
C THR A 23 -7.33 -8.32 3.53
N ALA A 24 -7.03 -7.48 4.53
CA ALA A 24 -7.88 -6.36 4.90
C ALA A 24 -8.00 -5.33 3.75
N LEU A 25 -6.89 -5.00 3.10
CA LEU A 25 -6.85 -4.11 1.94
C LEU A 25 -7.66 -4.65 0.75
N LYS A 26 -7.59 -5.97 0.49
CA LYS A 26 -8.37 -6.66 -0.53
C LYS A 26 -9.87 -6.67 -0.24
N LYS A 27 -10.26 -6.99 1.01
CA LYS A 27 -11.66 -6.97 1.43
C LYS A 27 -12.26 -5.57 1.29
N ALA A 28 -11.57 -4.55 1.79
CA ALA A 28 -12.02 -3.16 1.65
C ALA A 28 -12.17 -2.73 0.19
N ALA A 29 -11.25 -3.14 -0.69
CA ALA A 29 -11.36 -2.82 -2.12
C ALA A 29 -12.57 -3.51 -2.76
N LYS A 30 -12.81 -4.78 -2.44
CA LYS A 30 -13.97 -5.55 -2.91
C LYS A 30 -15.29 -4.88 -2.53
N ASP A 31 -15.43 -4.48 -1.27
CA ASP A 31 -16.65 -3.85 -0.75
C ASP A 31 -16.92 -2.48 -1.39
N MET A 32 -15.86 -1.76 -1.75
CA MET A 32 -15.97 -0.51 -2.52
C MET A 32 -16.17 -0.72 -4.03
N LYS A 33 -16.23 -1.97 -4.49
CA LYS A 33 -16.28 -2.38 -5.92
C LYS A 33 -15.07 -1.85 -6.70
N TRP A 34 -13.89 -1.95 -6.09
CA TRP A 34 -12.62 -1.55 -6.67
C TRP A 34 -11.78 -2.77 -7.01
N GLU A 35 -11.04 -2.68 -8.11
CA GLU A 35 -10.04 -3.66 -8.52
C GLU A 35 -8.74 -3.41 -7.77
N LEU A 36 -8.06 -4.49 -7.38
CA LEU A 36 -6.77 -4.44 -6.70
C LEU A 36 -5.73 -5.26 -7.47
N LYS A 37 -4.59 -4.65 -7.75
CA LYS A 37 -3.42 -5.33 -8.33
C LYS A 37 -2.23 -5.19 -7.40
N VAL A 38 -1.71 -6.31 -6.92
CA VAL A 38 -0.51 -6.39 -6.08
C VAL A 38 0.70 -6.59 -6.97
N LYS A 39 1.79 -5.87 -6.70
CA LYS A 39 3.08 -6.03 -7.36
C LYS A 39 4.19 -5.93 -6.33
N ASP A 40 4.94 -7.01 -6.17
CA ASP A 40 6.18 -6.98 -5.41
C ASP A 40 7.30 -6.41 -6.26
N THR A 41 8.16 -5.61 -5.63
CA THR A 41 9.37 -5.04 -6.21
C THR A 41 10.56 -5.50 -5.39
N TYR A 42 11.56 -6.01 -6.08
CA TYR A 42 12.81 -6.50 -5.52
C TYR A 42 13.94 -5.61 -6.01
N GLU A 43 14.89 -5.32 -5.14
CA GLU A 43 16.10 -4.57 -5.46
C GLU A 43 17.28 -5.55 -5.53
N LYS A 44 18.04 -5.45 -6.63
CA LYS A 44 19.30 -6.17 -6.80
C LYS A 44 20.40 -5.42 -6.08
N ARG A 45 21.17 -6.11 -5.24
CA ARG A 45 22.36 -5.58 -4.57
C ARG A 45 23.51 -6.57 -4.67
N TYR A 46 24.74 -6.06 -4.62
CA TYR A 46 25.92 -6.90 -4.50
C TYR A 46 26.38 -6.91 -3.04
N GLN A 47 26.62 -8.10 -2.49
CA GLN A 47 27.19 -8.25 -1.15
C GLN A 47 28.71 -8.44 -1.25
N LEU A 48 29.46 -7.52 -0.65
CA LEU A 48 30.91 -7.61 -0.52
C LEU A 48 31.28 -8.64 0.56
N GLY A 49 32.28 -9.48 0.28
CA GLY A 49 32.67 -10.63 1.10
C GLY A 49 32.59 -11.96 0.32
N SER A 50 31.58 -12.11 -0.53
CA SER A 50 31.45 -13.25 -1.47
C SER A 50 31.18 -12.83 -2.92
N VAL A 51 31.14 -11.53 -3.21
CA VAL A 51 30.74 -10.89 -4.49
C VAL A 51 29.58 -11.67 -5.12
N LYS A 52 28.44 -11.68 -4.42
CA LYS A 52 27.24 -12.36 -4.87
C LYS A 52 26.13 -11.34 -5.10
N GLU A 53 25.44 -11.47 -6.23
CA GLU A 53 24.19 -10.77 -6.48
C GLU A 53 23.12 -11.36 -5.55
N VAL A 54 22.49 -10.49 -4.77
CA VAL A 54 21.38 -10.83 -3.89
C VAL A 54 20.17 -9.98 -4.27
N GLU A 55 19.00 -10.61 -4.33
CA GLU A 55 17.73 -9.91 -4.46
C GLU A 55 17.11 -9.73 -3.07
N ARG A 56 16.84 -8.49 -2.71
CA ARG A 56 16.14 -8.15 -1.47
C ARG A 56 14.78 -7.56 -1.81
N HIS A 57 13.74 -7.94 -1.07
CA HIS A 57 12.44 -7.28 -1.17
C HIS A 57 12.60 -5.78 -0.84
N TRP A 58 12.06 -4.93 -1.72
CA TRP A 58 12.14 -3.47 -1.60
C TRP A 58 10.79 -2.89 -1.19
N SER A 59 9.72 -3.29 -1.88
CA SER A 59 8.38 -2.80 -1.57
C SER A 59 7.30 -3.65 -2.25
N THR A 60 6.15 -3.75 -1.61
CA THR A 60 4.91 -4.23 -2.22
C THR A 60 4.04 -3.04 -2.59
N GLU A 61 3.71 -2.94 -3.87
CA GLU A 61 2.82 -1.93 -4.43
C GLU A 61 1.43 -2.51 -4.68
N ILE A 62 0.42 -1.97 -4.00
CA ILE A 62 -0.98 -2.34 -4.15
C ILE A 62 -1.69 -1.21 -4.89
N ASN A 63 -2.04 -1.46 -6.14
CA ASN A 63 -2.77 -0.51 -6.99
C ASN A 63 -4.26 -0.78 -6.89
N VAL A 64 -5.02 0.21 -6.43
CA VAL A 64 -6.47 0.16 -6.28
C VAL A 64 -7.12 1.07 -7.33
N LYS A 65 -7.99 0.50 -8.16
CA LYS A 65 -8.59 1.17 -9.32
C LYS A 65 -10.12 0.97 -9.33
N LYS A 66 -10.85 1.94 -9.88
CA LYS A 66 -12.29 1.79 -10.16
C LYS A 66 -12.50 1.93 -11.66
N PHE A 67 -12.95 0.86 -12.33
CA PHE A 67 -13.29 0.86 -13.76
C PHE A 67 -12.27 1.59 -14.64
N GLY A 68 -11.02 1.10 -14.67
CA GLY A 68 -9.95 1.70 -15.50
C GLY A 68 -9.36 3.01 -14.96
N LEU A 69 -9.98 3.67 -13.98
CA LEU A 69 -9.43 4.87 -13.36
C LEU A 69 -8.50 4.51 -12.18
N PRO A 70 -7.23 4.91 -12.22
CA PRO A 70 -6.30 4.76 -11.10
C PRO A 70 -6.75 5.63 -9.93
N MET A 71 -7.07 5.03 -8.78
CA MET A 71 -7.52 5.77 -7.60
C MET A 71 -6.47 5.83 -6.51
N HIS A 72 -5.86 4.71 -6.14
CA HIS A 72 -4.87 4.68 -5.06
C HIS A 72 -3.71 3.75 -5.38
N LYS A 73 -2.53 4.12 -4.91
CA LYS A 73 -1.35 3.28 -4.85
C LYS A 73 -0.93 3.20 -3.39
N ILE A 74 -0.85 1.99 -2.87
CA ILE A 74 -0.45 1.71 -1.51
C ILE A 74 0.93 1.07 -1.57
N ASN A 75 1.91 1.65 -0.90
CA ASN A 75 3.26 1.10 -0.82
C ASN A 75 3.52 0.59 0.59
N ILE A 76 3.94 -0.66 0.68
CA ILE A 76 4.33 -1.34 1.92
C ILE A 76 5.81 -1.72 1.76
N TYR A 77 6.68 -1.20 2.62
CA TYR A 77 8.13 -1.41 2.54
C TYR A 77 8.63 -2.55 3.44
N ASP A 78 7.89 -2.83 4.52
CA ASP A 78 8.19 -3.92 5.43
C ASP A 78 7.15 -5.03 5.24
N LYS A 79 7.60 -6.21 4.82
CA LYS A 79 6.75 -7.37 4.53
C LYS A 79 6.60 -8.30 5.73
N ASP A 80 7.41 -8.16 6.77
CA ASP A 80 7.31 -9.05 7.93
C ASP A 80 6.24 -8.52 8.89
N HIS A 81 6.44 -7.30 9.39
CA HIS A 81 5.56 -6.67 10.37
C HIS A 81 5.38 -5.18 10.06
N PRO A 82 4.64 -4.83 8.99
CA PRO A 82 4.38 -3.45 8.66
C PRO A 82 3.79 -2.69 9.85
N GLU A 83 4.50 -1.64 10.27
CA GLU A 83 4.01 -0.64 11.24
C GLU A 83 3.28 0.51 10.54
N ARG A 84 3.57 0.70 9.25
CA ARG A 84 3.07 1.81 8.45
C ARG A 84 3.02 1.42 6.99
N PHE A 85 2.14 2.08 6.26
CA PHE A 85 2.12 2.05 4.80
C PHE A 85 1.86 3.45 4.25
N TYR A 86 2.09 3.61 2.95
CA TYR A 86 1.93 4.88 2.28
C TYR A 86 0.82 4.79 1.27
N ILE A 87 -0.15 5.70 1.32
CA ILE A 87 -1.20 5.81 0.31
C ILE A 87 -0.99 7.05 -0.55
N ARG A 88 -0.95 6.84 -1.86
CA ARG A 88 -0.92 7.89 -2.87
C ARG A 88 -2.21 7.83 -3.67
N ALA A 89 -2.95 8.92 -3.70
CA ALA A 89 -4.16 9.02 -4.50
C ALA A 89 -3.86 9.60 -5.89
N GLY A 90 -4.39 8.97 -6.95
CA GLY A 90 -4.46 9.52 -8.30
C GLY A 90 -3.27 9.27 -9.24
N LEU A 91 -3.58 9.29 -10.54
CA LEU A 91 -2.63 9.39 -11.66
C LEU A 91 -2.85 10.78 -12.26
N TRP A 92 -1.76 11.55 -12.34
CA TRP A 92 -1.64 12.95 -12.78
C TRP A 92 -1.82 13.99 -11.66
N TRP A 93 -0.70 14.66 -11.40
CA TRP A 93 -0.36 15.96 -10.81
C TRP A 93 -1.37 16.81 -10.01
N ASN A 94 -2.70 16.62 -10.06
CA ASN A 94 -3.67 17.53 -9.44
C ASN A 94 -5.00 16.94 -8.95
N THR A 95 -5.26 15.63 -8.99
CA THR A 95 -6.51 15.07 -8.44
C THR A 95 -6.25 14.13 -7.27
N LEU A 96 -6.19 14.72 -6.07
CA LEU A 96 -6.45 13.98 -4.84
C LEU A 96 -7.76 13.22 -5.04
N ALA A 97 -7.72 11.89 -4.94
CA ALA A 97 -8.97 11.15 -4.73
C ALA A 97 -9.71 11.81 -3.55
N PRO A 98 -11.03 11.99 -3.62
CA PRO A 98 -11.76 12.74 -2.61
C PRO A 98 -11.39 12.21 -1.22
N LYS A 99 -10.93 13.09 -0.32
CA LYS A 99 -10.53 12.73 1.07
C LYS A 99 -11.54 11.79 1.73
N LYS A 100 -12.84 12.03 1.48
CA LYS A 100 -13.96 11.18 1.92
C LYS A 100 -13.83 9.70 1.50
N LYS A 101 -13.44 9.42 0.25
CA LYS A 101 -13.24 8.05 -0.24
C LYS A 101 -12.02 7.38 0.37
N VAL A 102 -10.93 8.14 0.54
CA VAL A 102 -9.72 7.65 1.24
C VAL A 102 -10.08 7.25 2.67
N MET A 103 -10.78 8.13 3.40
CA MET A 103 -11.22 7.87 4.76
C MET A 103 -12.18 6.67 4.83
N GLN A 104 -13.13 6.57 3.89
CA GLN A 104 -14.03 5.42 3.83
C GLN A 104 -13.28 4.11 3.58
N TYR A 105 -12.32 4.10 2.67
CA TYR A 105 -11.48 2.93 2.41
C TYR A 105 -10.67 2.54 3.64
N LEU A 106 -9.97 3.50 4.26
CA LEU A 106 -9.18 3.25 5.48
C LEU A 106 -10.07 2.79 6.65
N SER A 107 -11.29 3.31 6.76
CA SER A 107 -12.26 2.86 7.76
C SER A 107 -12.64 1.39 7.56
N LEU A 108 -12.86 0.94 6.31
CA LEU A 108 -13.13 -0.47 6.02
C LEU A 108 -11.91 -1.35 6.28
N VAL A 109 -10.71 -0.88 5.91
CA VAL A 109 -9.45 -1.58 6.21
C VAL A 109 -9.29 -1.79 7.71
N SER A 110 -9.55 -0.76 8.52
CA SER A 110 -9.50 -0.83 9.99
C SER A 110 -10.50 -1.85 10.55
N GLN A 111 -11.68 -2.01 9.95
CA GLN A 111 -12.66 -3.03 10.37
C GLN A 111 -12.22 -4.46 10.07
N TYR A 112 -11.45 -4.69 9.00
CA TYR A 112 -10.98 -6.03 8.63
C TYR A 112 -9.61 -6.38 9.18
N LEU A 113 -8.86 -5.41 9.67
CA LEU A 113 -7.61 -5.68 10.36
C LEU A 113 -7.92 -6.48 11.62
N PRO A 114 -7.16 -7.56 11.89
CA PRO A 114 -7.35 -8.33 13.10
C PRO A 114 -7.07 -7.42 14.30
N GLN A 115 -8.14 -7.01 14.97
CA GLN A 115 -8.07 -6.49 16.32
C GLN A 115 -7.68 -7.67 17.19
N LYS A 116 -6.37 -7.92 17.34
CA LYS A 116 -5.93 -8.83 18.40
C LYS A 116 -6.55 -8.30 19.71
N ALA A 117 -7.41 -9.12 20.30
CA ALA A 117 -7.80 -9.09 21.70
C ALA A 117 -6.55 -9.13 22.60
#